data_AF-A0A7J9ZMS3-F1
#
_entry.id   AF-A0A7J9ZMS3-F1
#
_cell.length_a   1.000
_cell.length_b   1.000
_cell.length_c   1.000
_cell.angle_alpha   90.00
_cell.angle_beta   90.00
_cell.angle_gamma   90.00
#
_symmetry.space_group_name_H-M   'P 1'
#
loop_
_entity.id
_entity.type
_entity.pdbx_description
1 polymer ?
#
loop_
_entity_poly.entity_id
_entity_poly.type
_entity_poly.pdbx_seq_one_letter_code
_entity_poly.pdbx_strand_id
1 'polypeptide(L)'
;MGGVHVPLTVGDPHYDADAVTVAIVGELDLGTVDLLEEATRPLVGSRRLVLDCAGLEFCDSTGLAALIRIAGRMGDAGGSINLVHVKAQIRRVIHLTGLTRHLGVV
;
A
#
# COMPACT_ATOMS: atom_id res chain seq x y z
N MET A 1 19.52 -14.63 -14.43
CA MET A 1 19.34 -14.72 -12.96
C MET A 1 17.93 -14.25 -12.67
N GLY A 2 16.94 -15.15 -12.81
CA GLY A 2 15.55 -14.82 -12.56
C GLY A 2 15.32 -14.85 -11.05
N GLY A 3 15.21 -13.68 -10.44
CA GLY A 3 14.66 -13.59 -9.09
C GLY A 3 13.25 -14.17 -9.13
N VAL A 4 12.95 -15.05 -8.18
CA VAL A 4 11.60 -15.57 -8.00
C VAL A 4 10.75 -14.40 -7.54
N HIS A 5 10.07 -13.71 -8.47
CA HIS A 5 9.09 -12.69 -8.10
C HIS A 5 7.99 -13.39 -7.30
N VAL A 6 7.78 -12.97 -6.05
CA VAL A 6 6.64 -13.46 -5.26
C VAL A 6 5.44 -12.62 -5.67
N PRO A 7 4.42 -13.20 -6.35
CA PRO A 7 3.31 -12.43 -6.86
C PRO A 7 2.56 -11.74 -5.70
N LEU A 8 2.20 -10.47 -5.92
CA LEU A 8 1.40 -9.74 -4.96
C LEU A 8 0.00 -10.36 -4.90
N THR A 9 -0.43 -10.68 -3.69
CA THR A 9 -1.81 -11.04 -3.38
C THR A 9 -2.43 -9.93 -2.54
N VAL A 10 -3.62 -9.51 -2.93
CA VAL A 10 -4.43 -8.55 -2.18
C VAL A 10 -5.61 -9.32 -1.57
N GLY A 11 -5.71 -9.30 -0.24
CA GLY A 11 -6.80 -9.96 0.48
C GLY A 11 -8.13 -9.22 0.33
N ASP A 12 -9.21 -9.88 0.74
CA ASP A 12 -10.53 -9.25 0.76
C ASP A 12 -10.55 -8.02 1.68
N PRO A 13 -11.23 -6.93 1.27
CA PRO A 13 -11.38 -5.75 2.11
C PRO A 13 -12.23 -6.06 3.34
N HIS A 14 -11.69 -5.74 4.51
CA HIS A 14 -12.41 -5.77 5.78
C HIS A 14 -12.94 -4.37 6.09
N TYR A 15 -14.25 -4.24 6.33
CA TYR A 15 -14.91 -2.97 6.58
C TYR A 15 -15.18 -2.80 8.08
N ASP A 16 -14.56 -1.79 8.66
CA ASP A 16 -14.82 -1.30 10.01
C ASP A 16 -15.65 -0.01 9.96
N ALA A 17 -16.05 0.49 11.13
CA ALA A 17 -16.90 1.69 11.25
C ALA A 17 -16.29 2.95 10.58
N ASP A 18 -14.96 3.08 10.58
CA ASP A 18 -14.25 4.28 10.09
C ASP A 18 -13.11 3.96 9.11
N ALA A 19 -12.88 2.69 8.79
CA ALA A 19 -11.75 2.26 7.99
C ALA A 19 -12.07 1.04 7.13
N VAL A 20 -11.36 0.90 6.01
CA VAL A 20 -11.30 -0.32 5.22
C VAL A 20 -9.88 -0.85 5.30
N THR A 21 -9.71 -2.08 5.73
CA THR A 21 -8.41 -2.74 5.86
C THR A 21 -8.23 -3.77 4.75
N VAL A 22 -7.08 -3.75 4.10
CA VAL A 22 -6.73 -4.68 3.03
C VAL A 22 -5.34 -5.25 3.30
N ALA A 23 -5.23 -6.57 3.37
CA ALA A 23 -3.93 -7.24 3.53
C ALA A 23 -3.21 -7.36 2.18
N ILE A 24 -1.91 -7.07 2.17
CA ILE A 24 -1.05 -7.26 1.00
C ILE A 24 0.11 -8.19 1.32
N VAL A 25 0.33 -9.17 0.43
CA VAL A 25 1.32 -10.24 0.62
C VAL A 25 2.13 -10.42 -0.65
N GLY A 26 3.46 -10.56 -0.53
CA GLY A 26 4.36 -10.73 -1.68
C GLY A 26 5.19 -9.48 -1.96
N GLU A 27 5.40 -9.15 -3.23
CA GLU A 27 6.30 -8.06 -3.65
C GLU A 27 5.53 -6.97 -4.40
N LEU A 28 5.80 -5.71 -4.06
CA LEU A 28 5.24 -4.56 -4.75
C LEU A 28 6.29 -3.92 -5.68
N ASP A 29 6.17 -4.20 -6.97
CA ASP A 29 7.08 -3.76 -8.02
C ASP A 29 6.32 -3.43 -9.31
N LEU A 30 7.04 -3.14 -10.39
CA LEU A 30 6.46 -2.80 -11.69
C LEU A 30 5.47 -3.85 -12.24
N GLY A 31 5.66 -5.13 -11.94
CA GLY A 31 4.79 -6.22 -12.39
C GLY A 31 3.53 -6.42 -11.57
N THR A 32 3.48 -5.89 -10.33
CA THR A 32 2.38 -6.10 -9.39
C THR A 32 1.65 -4.82 -9.00
N VAL A 33 2.19 -3.66 -9.39
CA VAL A 33 1.67 -2.34 -9.03
C VAL A 33 0.22 -2.12 -9.47
N ASP A 34 -0.12 -2.54 -10.68
CA ASP A 34 -1.44 -2.34 -11.26
C ASP A 34 -2.51 -3.09 -10.48
N LEU A 35 -2.18 -4.30 -9.98
CA LEU A 35 -3.07 -5.12 -9.17
C LEU A 35 -3.48 -4.41 -7.88
N LEU A 36 -2.54 -3.75 -7.20
CA LEU A 36 -2.85 -2.96 -6.00
C LEU A 36 -3.71 -1.74 -6.33
N GLU A 37 -3.41 -1.04 -7.42
CA GLU A 37 -4.18 0.12 -7.84
C GLU A 37 -5.62 -0.24 -8.24
N GLU A 38 -5.83 -1.35 -8.92
CA GLU A 38 -7.16 -1.86 -9.27
C GLU A 38 -7.94 -2.30 -8.04
N ALA A 39 -7.31 -3.04 -7.13
CA ALA A 39 -7.96 -3.50 -5.90
C ALA A 39 -8.36 -2.38 -4.94
N THR A 40 -7.59 -1.28 -4.92
CA THR A 40 -7.87 -0.13 -4.04
C THR A 40 -8.79 0.91 -4.68
N ARG A 41 -8.95 0.92 -6.01
CA ARG A 41 -9.86 1.82 -6.73
C ARG A 41 -11.30 1.85 -6.18
N PRO A 42 -11.99 0.71 -5.91
CA PRO A 42 -13.35 0.74 -5.37
C PRO A 42 -13.42 1.23 -3.90
N LEU A 43 -12.28 1.33 -3.22
CA LEU A 43 -12.19 1.75 -1.81
C LEU A 43 -11.98 3.26 -1.68
N VAL A 44 -11.75 3.95 -2.79
CA VAL A 44 -11.66 5.42 -2.86
C VAL A 44 -13.00 6.02 -2.42
N GLY A 45 -12.94 6.91 -1.43
CA GLY A 45 -14.12 7.48 -0.76
C GLY A 45 -14.35 6.93 0.65
N SER A 46 -13.64 5.87 1.05
CA SER A 46 -13.56 5.51 2.47
C SER A 46 -12.80 6.57 3.27
N ARG A 47 -13.19 6.78 4.53
CA ARG A 47 -12.56 7.77 5.43
C ARG A 47 -11.09 7.43 5.69
N ARG A 48 -10.78 6.14 5.78
CA ARG A 48 -9.43 5.62 5.98
C ARG A 48 -9.26 4.28 5.27
N LEU A 49 -8.23 4.18 4.44
CA LEU A 49 -7.75 2.92 3.87
C LEU A 49 -6.52 2.46 4.67
N VAL A 50 -6.54 1.26 5.21
CA VAL A 50 -5.42 0.64 5.91
C VAL A 50 -4.88 -0.48 5.05
N LEU A 51 -3.60 -0.40 4.66
CA LEU A 51 -2.90 -1.51 4.03
C LEU A 51 -2.09 -2.26 5.08
N ASP A 52 -2.47 -3.51 5.35
CA ASP A 52 -1.69 -4.39 6.20
C ASP A 52 -0.54 -5.00 5.41
N CYS A 53 0.67 -4.54 5.73
CA CYS A 53 1.90 -4.90 5.06
C CYS A 53 2.65 -6.05 5.75
N ALA A 54 2.02 -6.79 6.68
CA ALA A 54 2.66 -7.90 7.39
C ALA A 54 3.26 -8.95 6.43
N GLY A 55 2.59 -9.22 5.32
CA GLY A 55 3.04 -10.14 4.28
C GLY A 55 3.86 -9.49 3.16
N LEU A 56 4.07 -8.17 3.18
CA LEU A 56 4.82 -7.47 2.14
C LEU A 56 6.32 -7.72 2.35
N GLU A 57 6.96 -8.37 1.38
CA GLU A 57 8.36 -8.76 1.46
C GLU A 57 9.29 -7.71 0.84
N PHE A 58 8.83 -7.10 -0.25
CA PHE A 58 9.62 -6.16 -1.03
C PHE A 58 8.75 -5.01 -1.56
N CYS A 59 9.37 -3.84 -1.71
CA CYS A 59 8.77 -2.68 -2.35
C CYS A 59 9.88 -1.87 -3.01
N ASP A 60 9.83 -1.72 -4.34
CA ASP A 60 10.76 -0.87 -5.09
C ASP A 60 10.26 0.58 -5.19
N SER A 61 10.95 1.40 -6.00
CA SER A 61 10.51 2.77 -6.29
C SER A 61 9.16 2.85 -6.99
N THR A 62 8.81 1.84 -7.80
CA THR A 62 7.55 1.78 -8.54
C THR A 62 6.40 1.51 -7.59
N GLY A 63 6.58 0.55 -6.67
CA GLY A 63 5.62 0.27 -5.60
C GLY A 63 5.39 1.47 -4.69
N LEU A 64 6.47 2.17 -4.31
CA LEU A 64 6.34 3.40 -3.53
C LEU A 64 5.58 4.49 -4.29
N ALA A 65 5.85 4.68 -5.58
CA ALA A 65 5.12 5.63 -6.42
C ALA A 65 3.62 5.30 -6.49
N ALA A 66 3.27 4.01 -6.54
CA ALA A 66 1.89 3.55 -6.51
C ALA A 66 1.18 3.88 -5.21
N LEU A 67 1.84 3.62 -4.08
CA LEU A 67 1.31 3.95 -2.76
C LEU A 67 1.02 5.46 -2.65
N ILE A 68 1.89 6.31 -3.21
CA ILE A 68 1.65 7.77 -3.30
C ILE A 68 0.44 8.09 -4.18
N ARG A 69 0.29 7.42 -5.34
CA ARG A 69 -0.86 7.64 -6.23
C ARG A 69 -2.17 7.26 -5.54
N ILE A 70 -2.19 6.15 -4.80
CA ILE A 70 -3.35 5.73 -4.00
C ILE A 70 -3.60 6.75 -2.88
N ALA A 71 -2.56 7.21 -2.18
CA ALA A 71 -2.66 8.26 -1.16
C ALA A 71 -3.29 9.54 -1.71
N GLY A 72 -2.86 9.98 -2.89
CA GLY A 72 -3.42 11.13 -3.59
C GLY A 72 -4.90 10.94 -3.91
N ARG A 73 -5.28 9.81 -4.52
CA ARG A 73 -6.69 9.49 -4.83
C ARG A 73 -7.57 9.44 -3.58
N MET A 74 -7.06 8.88 -2.49
CA MET A 74 -7.75 8.86 -1.19
C MET A 74 -7.92 10.27 -0.64
N GLY A 75 -6.87 11.09 -0.67
CA GLY A 75 -6.89 12.48 -0.21
C GLY A 75 -7.84 13.37 -1.02
N ASP A 76 -7.85 13.22 -2.35
CA ASP A 76 -8.77 13.92 -3.25
C ASP A 76 -10.24 13.59 -2.96
N ALA A 77 -10.50 12.37 -2.45
CA ALA A 77 -11.82 11.92 -2.00
C ALA A 77 -12.12 12.26 -0.53
N GLY A 78 -11.25 13.01 0.16
CA GLY A 78 -11.40 13.39 1.57
C GLY A 78 -11.05 12.29 2.59
N GLY A 79 -10.45 11.20 2.13
CA GLY A 79 -9.97 10.09 2.95
C GLY A 79 -8.47 10.16 3.23
N SER A 80 -7.94 9.08 3.80
CA SER A 80 -6.53 8.93 4.13
C SER A 80 -6.06 7.50 3.91
N ILE A 81 -4.75 7.30 3.79
CA ILE A 81 -4.12 5.97 3.73
C ILE A 81 -3.14 5.77 4.88
N ASN A 82 -3.17 4.58 5.47
CA ASN A 82 -2.24 4.13 6.49
C ASN A 82 -1.60 2.80 6.10
N LEU A 83 -0.31 2.66 6.38
CA LEU A 83 0.42 1.41 6.21
C LEU A 83 0.74 0.87 7.61
N VAL A 84 0.28 -0.34 7.92
CA VAL A 84 0.51 -1.01 9.20
C VAL A 84 1.38 -2.25 9.01
N HIS A 85 2.06 -2.68 10.08
CA HIS A 85 2.96 -3.85 10.06
C HIS A 85 4.05 -3.79 8.97
N VAL A 86 4.47 -2.58 8.60
CA VAL A 86 5.50 -2.38 7.56
C VAL A 86 6.85 -2.90 8.04
N LYS A 87 7.46 -3.83 7.29
CA LYS A 87 8.81 -4.34 7.58
C LYS A 87 9.83 -3.20 7.66
N ALA A 88 10.80 -3.32 8.56
CA ALA A 88 11.76 -2.25 8.87
C ALA A 88 12.53 -1.73 7.64
N GLN A 89 12.86 -2.61 6.69
CA GLN A 89 13.53 -2.23 5.44
C GLN A 89 12.68 -1.28 4.60
N ILE A 90 11.39 -1.59 4.40
CA ILE A 90 10.45 -0.79 3.62
C ILE A 90 10.20 0.54 4.34
N ARG A 91 10.00 0.49 5.66
CA ARG A 91 9.84 1.68 6.50
C ARG A 91 11.04 2.62 6.40
N ARG A 92 12.26 2.09 6.36
CA ARG A 92 13.48 2.88 6.18
C ARG A 92 13.50 3.58 4.82
N VAL A 93 13.14 2.89 3.76
CA VAL A 93 13.09 3.49 2.41
C VAL A 93 12.03 4.59 2.34
N ILE A 94 10.82 4.36 2.88
CA ILE A 94 9.76 5.39 2.96
C ILE A 94 10.25 6.63 3.72
N HIS A 95 10.98 6.43 4.83
CA HIS A 95 11.51 7.52 5.62
C HIS A 95 12.60 8.30 4.88
N LEU A 96 13.56 7.60 4.27
CA LEU A 96 14.68 8.22 3.52
C LEU A 96 14.20 8.98 2.29
N THR A 97 13.11 8.54 1.67
CA THR A 97 12.50 9.21 0.51
C THR A 97 11.56 10.35 0.91
N GLY A 98 11.35 10.58 2.21
CA GLY A 98 10.47 11.63 2.74
C GLY A 98 8.98 11.37 2.52
N LEU A 99 8.60 10.15 2.11
CA LEU A 99 7.23 9.80 1.75
C LEU A 99 6.31 9.59 2.95
N THR A 100 6.86 9.55 4.17
CA THR A 100 6.11 9.43 5.43
C THR A 100 5.00 10.49 5.59
N ARG A 101 5.14 11.66 4.97
CA ARG A 101 4.09 12.72 5.04
C ARG A 101 2.83 12.40 4.23
N HIS A 102 2.95 11.51 3.24
CA HIS A 102 1.85 11.11 2.36
C HIS A 102 1.27 9.75 2.78
N LEU A 103 2.07 8.94 3.46
CA LEU A 103 1.73 7.59 3.88
C LEU A 103 1.74 7.55 5.41
N GLY A 104 0.58 7.37 6.03
CA GLY A 104 0.48 7.21 7.48
C GLY A 104 1.09 5.87 7.91
N VAL A 105 2.41 5.80 8.09
CA VAL A 105 3.08 4.59 8.57
C VAL A 105 2.95 4.50 10.08
N VAL A 106 2.24 3.48 10.57
CA VAL A 106 1.93 3.26 11.99
C VAL A 106 2.54 1.95 12.47
#